data_AF-W0RQ19-F1
#
_entry.id   AF-W0RQ19-F1
#
_cell.length_a   1.000
_cell.length_b   1.000
_cell.length_c   1.000
_cell.angle_alpha   90.00
_cell.angle_beta   90.00
_cell.angle_gamma   90.00
#
_symmetry.space_group_name_H-M   'P 1'
#
loop_
_entity.id
_entity.type
_entity.pdbx_description
1 polymer ?
#
loop_
_entity_poly.entity_id
_entity_poly.type
_entity_poly.pdbx_seq_one_letter_code
_entity_poly.pdbx_strand_id
1 'polypeptide(L)'
;MHTMKTTVDISDALLARAKRHAQKVGKPLRAIIEDGLRRVLHEESAAVRYRLPDRSVGRAGGENPLDALSWQDLRAEIYGEPRA
;
A
#
# COMPACT_ATOMS: atom_id res chain seq x y z
N MET A 1 -16.69 -29.91 -2.67
CA MET A 1 -15.55 -29.13 -3.19
C MET A 1 -14.53 -30.12 -3.72
N HIS A 2 -14.12 -30.00 -4.99
CA HIS A 2 -13.07 -30.86 -5.54
C HIS A 2 -11.71 -30.29 -5.15
N THR A 3 -10.86 -31.14 -4.59
CA THR A 3 -9.49 -30.79 -4.25
C THR A 3 -8.52 -31.51 -5.18
N MET A 4 -7.75 -30.75 -5.95
CA MET A 4 -6.71 -31.28 -6.83
C MET A 4 -5.35 -31.27 -6.12
N LYS A 5 -4.51 -32.28 -6.39
CA LYS A 5 -3.10 -32.26 -5.99
C LYS A 5 -2.28 -31.62 -7.12
N THR A 6 -1.54 -30.58 -6.78
CA THR A 6 -0.68 -29.85 -7.71
C THR A 6 0.75 -29.93 -7.22
N THR A 7 1.68 -30.17 -8.14
CA THR A 7 3.12 -30.08 -7.87
C THR A 7 3.59 -28.72 -8.34
N VAL A 8 4.30 -27.99 -7.49
CA VAL A 8 4.87 -26.67 -7.78
C VAL A 8 6.29 -26.62 -7.27
N ASP A 9 7.16 -25.92 -8.00
CA ASP A 9 8.51 -25.62 -7.53
C ASP A 9 8.46 -24.42 -6.58
N ILE A 10 9.06 -24.58 -5.40
CA ILE A 10 9.10 -23.57 -4.35
C ILE A 10 10.48 -23.56 -3.72
N SER A 11 11.00 -22.38 -3.38
CA SER A 11 12.29 -22.31 -2.70
C SER A 11 12.20 -22.93 -1.30
N ASP A 12 13.27 -23.63 -0.89
CA ASP A 12 13.35 -24.29 0.41
C ASP A 12 13.14 -23.31 1.57
N ALA A 13 13.69 -22.11 1.45
CA ALA A 13 13.54 -21.05 2.43
C ALA A 13 12.06 -20.64 2.62
N LEU A 14 11.31 -20.54 1.51
CA LEU A 14 9.89 -20.19 1.57
C LEU A 14 9.06 -21.35 2.13
N LEU A 15 9.35 -22.59 1.73
CA LEU A 15 8.70 -23.79 2.26
C LEU A 15 8.91 -23.92 3.78
N ALA A 16 10.13 -23.70 4.26
CA ALA A 16 10.46 -23.74 5.68
C ALA A 16 9.73 -22.66 6.48
N ARG A 17 9.62 -21.44 5.92
CA ARG A 17 8.84 -20.36 6.52
C ARG A 17 7.34 -20.70 6.57
N ALA A 18 6.78 -21.22 5.48
CA ALA A 18 5.37 -21.59 5.40
C ALA A 18 5.02 -22.71 6.41
N LYS A 19 5.87 -23.73 6.56
CA LYS A 19 5.69 -24.79 7.56
C LYS A 19 5.69 -24.25 8.99
N ARG A 20 6.64 -23.38 9.36
CA ARG A 20 6.68 -22.74 10.68
C ARG A 20 5.42 -21.90 10.94
N HIS A 21 4.96 -21.17 9.92
CA HIS A 21 3.74 -20.38 10.03
C HIS A 21 2.50 -21.28 10.23
N ALA A 22 2.37 -22.34 9.43
CA ALA A 22 1.29 -23.33 9.51
C ALA A 22 1.17 -23.93 10.92
N GLN A 23 2.31 -24.33 11.51
CA GLN A 23 2.37 -24.82 12.89
C GLN A 23 1.93 -23.77 13.89
N LYS A 24 2.45 -22.54 13.79
CA LYS A 24 2.11 -21.45 14.71
C LYS A 24 0.62 -21.13 14.74
N VAL A 25 -0.07 -21.23 13.59
CA VAL A 25 -1.50 -20.90 13.47
C VAL A 25 -2.42 -22.12 13.52
N GLY A 26 -1.87 -23.32 13.74
CA GLY A 26 -2.67 -24.56 13.83
C GLY A 26 -3.38 -24.95 12.53
N LYS A 27 -2.83 -24.59 11.36
CA LYS A 27 -3.42 -24.90 10.04
C LYS A 27 -2.53 -25.84 9.24
N PRO A 28 -3.09 -26.69 8.35
CA PRO A 28 -2.28 -27.48 7.43
C PRO A 28 -1.57 -26.58 6.42
N LEU A 29 -0.38 -26.99 5.94
CA LEU A 29 0.39 -26.22 4.94
C LEU A 29 -0.42 -25.90 3.69
N ARG A 30 -1.27 -26.83 3.26
CA ARG A 30 -2.21 -26.63 2.15
C ARG A 30 -3.10 -25.40 2.33
N ALA A 31 -3.63 -25.17 3.54
CA ALA A 31 -4.47 -24.01 3.80
C ALA A 31 -3.68 -22.71 3.69
N ILE A 32 -2.41 -22.69 4.11
CA ILE A 32 -1.51 -21.54 3.93
C ILE A 32 -1.27 -21.24 2.44
N ILE A 33 -1.06 -22.29 1.63
CA ILE A 33 -0.86 -22.16 0.18
C ILE A 33 -2.13 -21.63 -0.49
N GLU A 34 -3.30 -22.20 -0.18
CA GLU A 34 -4.58 -21.76 -0.75
C GLU A 34 -4.94 -20.33 -0.32
N ASP A 35 -4.74 -19.96 0.94
CA ASP A 35 -5.00 -18.61 1.43
C ASP A 35 -4.08 -17.59 0.75
N GLY A 36 -2.81 -17.94 0.54
CA GLY A 36 -1.87 -17.11 -0.23
C GLY A 36 -2.34 -16.91 -1.67
N LEU A 37 -2.72 -17.99 -2.36
CA LEU A 37 -3.20 -17.92 -3.74
C LEU A 37 -4.49 -17.08 -3.86
N ARG A 38 -5.44 -17.25 -2.93
CA ARG A 38 -6.69 -16.46 -2.90
C ARG A 38 -6.40 -14.96 -2.75
N ARG A 39 -5.44 -14.58 -1.90
CA ARG A 39 -5.06 -13.17 -1.69
C ARG A 39 -4.50 -12.55 -2.96
N VAL A 40 -3.55 -13.23 -3.62
CA VAL A 40 -2.93 -12.73 -4.86
C VAL A 40 -3.99 -12.54 -5.95
N LEU A 41 -4.86 -13.54 -6.16
CA LEU A 41 -5.93 -13.45 -7.16
C LEU A 41 -6.97 -12.38 -6.83
N HIS A 42 -7.23 -12.12 -5.55
CA HIS A 42 -8.14 -11.06 -5.12
C HIS A 42 -7.51 -9.67 -5.33
N GLU A 43 -6.24 -9.50 -4.98
CA GLU A 43 -5.49 -8.26 -5.19
C GLU A 43 -5.43 -7.88 -6.68
N GLU A 44 -5.22 -8.84 -7.57
CA GLU A 44 -5.21 -8.62 -9.02
C GLU A 44 -6.58 -8.16 -9.56
N SER A 45 -7.68 -8.69 -9.01
CA SER A 45 -9.03 -8.21 -9.33
C SER A 45 -9.34 -6.82 -8.75
N ALA A 46 -8.61 -6.42 -7.71
CA ALA A 46 -8.84 -5.23 -6.91
C ALA A 46 -7.86 -4.09 -7.22
N ALA A 47 -7.15 -4.13 -8.36
CA ALA A 47 -6.38 -3.00 -8.88
C ALA A 47 -7.31 -1.84 -9.30
N VAL A 48 -8.06 -1.30 -8.34
CA VAL A 48 -8.75 -0.03 -8.45
C VAL A 48 -7.65 1.01 -8.54
N ARG A 49 -7.53 1.67 -9.69
CA ARG A 49 -6.65 2.82 -9.84
C ARG A 49 -6.92 3.78 -8.69
N TYR A 50 -5.91 4.01 -7.87
CA TYR A 50 -6.00 4.95 -6.76
C TYR A 50 -6.40 6.32 -7.33
N ARG A 51 -7.54 6.84 -6.85
CA ARG A 51 -7.99 8.20 -7.17
C ARG A 51 -7.60 9.07 -5.99
N LEU A 52 -6.74 10.06 -6.23
CA LEU A 52 -6.39 11.07 -5.23
C LEU A 52 -7.68 11.73 -4.74
N PRO A 53 -7.98 11.72 -3.43
CA PRO A 53 -9.08 12.48 -2.89
C PRO A 53 -8.82 13.96 -3.10
N ASP A 54 -9.85 14.73 -3.44
CA ASP A 54 -9.71 16.18 -3.54
C ASP A 54 -9.43 16.73 -2.13
N ARG A 55 -8.24 17.35 -2.00
CA ARG A 55 -7.74 18.00 -0.80
C ARG A 55 -7.26 19.43 -1.11
N SER A 56 -7.76 19.99 -2.21
CA SER A 56 -7.44 21.35 -2.59
C SER A 56 -7.95 22.33 -1.53
N VAL A 57 -7.16 23.37 -1.26
CA VAL A 57 -7.54 24.47 -0.36
C VAL A 57 -7.75 25.75 -1.18
N GLY A 58 -8.78 26.51 -0.83
CA GLY A 58 -9.19 27.69 -1.60
C GLY A 58 -10.16 27.37 -2.74
N ARG A 59 -10.24 28.27 -3.73
CA ARG A 59 -11.15 28.16 -4.88
C ARG A 59 -10.35 27.87 -6.14
N ALA A 60 -10.72 26.81 -6.87
CA ALA A 60 -10.13 26.51 -8.16
C ALA A 60 -10.28 27.70 -9.13
N GLY A 61 -9.16 28.16 -9.70
CA GLY A 61 -9.11 29.34 -10.57
C GLY A 61 -9.29 30.69 -9.84
N GLY A 62 -9.31 30.69 -8.51
CA GLY A 62 -9.27 31.91 -7.71
C GLY A 62 -7.85 32.49 -7.63
N GLU A 63 -7.75 33.72 -7.17
CA GLU A 63 -6.48 34.37 -6.86
C GLU A 63 -5.72 33.56 -5.79
N ASN A 64 -4.44 33.26 -6.06
CA ASN A 64 -3.57 32.60 -5.10
C ASN A 64 -2.76 33.67 -4.36
N PRO A 65 -3.04 33.93 -3.06
CA PRO A 65 -2.31 34.95 -2.30
C PRO A 65 -0.81 34.64 -2.14
N LEU A 66 -0.41 33.38 -2.40
CA LEU A 66 0.98 32.94 -2.34
C LEU A 66 1.77 33.32 -3.59
N ASP A 67 1.13 33.66 -4.71
CA ASP A 67 1.82 34.01 -5.97
C ASP A 67 2.66 35.29 -5.84
N ALA A 68 2.29 36.18 -4.92
CA ALA A 68 3.02 37.42 -4.65
C ALA A 68 4.24 37.23 -3.74
N LEU A 69 4.41 36.05 -3.12
CA LEU A 69 5.48 35.80 -2.16
C LEU A 69 6.70 35.20 -2.85
N SER A 70 7.89 35.68 -2.46
CA SER A 70 9.13 35.00 -2.82
C SER A 70 9.20 33.63 -2.12
N TRP A 71 10.08 32.75 -2.61
CA TRP A 71 10.32 31.49 -1.93
C TRP A 71 10.82 31.68 -0.49
N GLN A 72 11.62 32.72 -0.24
CA GLN A 72 12.09 33.05 1.09
C GLN A 72 10.93 33.47 2.01
N ASP A 73 10.01 34.31 1.53
CA ASP A 73 8.84 34.75 2.31
C ASP A 73 7.91 33.58 2.66
N LEU A 74 7.63 32.70 1.69
CA LEU A 74 6.82 31.49 1.91
C LEU A 74 7.43 30.58 2.98
N ARG A 75 8.74 30.35 2.90
CA ARG A 75 9.48 29.54 3.86
C ARG A 75 9.39 30.13 5.26
N ALA A 76 9.62 31.44 5.39
CA ALA A 76 9.57 32.12 6.68
C ALA A 76 8.17 32.02 7.33
N GLU A 77 7.11 32.20 6.54
CA GLU A 77 5.72 32.07 7.01
C GLU A 77 5.40 30.64 7.50
N ILE A 78 5.79 29.61 6.73
CA ILE A 78 5.52 28.20 7.09
C ILE A 78 6.25 27.79 8.38
N TYR A 79 7.50 28.21 8.53
CA TYR A 79 8.36 27.79 9.65
C TYR A 79 8.39 28.78 10.82
N GLY A 80 7.69 29.92 10.71
CA GLY A 80 7.67 30.95 11.75
C GLY A 80 9.04 31.59 11.99
N GLU A 81 9.86 31.73 10.94
CA GLU A 81 11.17 32.36 11.06
C GLU A 81 11.02 33.88 11.23
N PRO A 82 11.83 34.53 12.09
CA PRO A 82 11.75 35.98 12.30
C PRO A 82 12.13 36.72 11.01
N ARG A 83 11.26 37.63 10.58
CA ARG A 83 11.51 38.52 9.42
C ARG A 83 12.60 39.53 9.81
N ALA A 84 13.71 39.51 9.07
CA ALA A 84 14.83 40.45 9.24
C ALA A 84 14.51 41.82 8.63
#